data_AF-A0A523MLQ9-F1
#
_entry.id   AF-A0A523MLQ9-F1
#
_cell.length_a   1.000
_cell.length_b   1.000
_cell.length_c   1.000
_cell.angle_alpha   90.00
_cell.angle_beta   90.00
_cell.angle_gamma   90.00
#
_symmetry.space_group_name_H-M   'P 1'
#
loop_
_entity.id
_entity.type
_entity.pdbx_description
1 polymer ?
#
loop_
_entity_poly.entity_id
_entity_poly.type
_entity_poly.pdbx_seq_one_letter_code
_entity_poly.pdbx_strand_id
1 'polypeptide(L)'
;MKCVWCVLAVHLTIPSFLVAQDVQPFKLGTFEDDDHVYIGLVLDDVIVVDIAQANNALEGARSTIPGSMRGLIERYDELRPRLGDIADAAASGAQASYITAIGSVRTLPPIIPNIIYNAASNYSLHAAEMARRAAGGAEPAAVPTPDPIPGIWERTPGDTR
;
A
#
# COMPACT_ATOMS: atom_id res chain seq x y z
N MET A 1 -46.99 56.51 -9.23
CA MET A 1 -47.23 55.08 -8.94
C MET A 1 -45.88 54.37 -8.95
N LYS A 2 -45.38 53.90 -7.79
CA LYS A 2 -44.07 53.24 -7.66
C LYS A 2 -44.31 51.74 -7.42
N CYS A 3 -43.95 50.91 -8.38
CA CYS A 3 -43.98 49.44 -8.24
C CYS A 3 -42.74 48.99 -7.47
N VAL A 4 -42.95 48.36 -6.31
CA VAL A 4 -41.91 47.69 -5.52
C VAL A 4 -42.06 46.19 -5.78
N TRP A 5 -40.99 45.55 -6.25
CA TRP A 5 -40.93 44.10 -6.40
C TRP A 5 -40.25 43.50 -5.17
N CYS A 6 -40.97 42.65 -4.43
CA CYS A 6 -40.41 41.80 -3.38
C CYS A 6 -39.87 40.52 -4.02
N VAL A 7 -38.58 40.26 -3.86
CA VAL A 7 -37.97 38.97 -4.20
C VAL A 7 -38.02 38.08 -2.97
N LEU A 8 -38.73 36.95 -3.08
CA LEU A 8 -38.82 35.92 -2.05
C LEU A 8 -37.66 34.94 -2.25
N ALA A 9 -36.72 34.88 -1.30
CA ALA A 9 -35.61 33.93 -1.32
C ALA A 9 -36.05 32.61 -0.66
N VAL A 10 -36.06 31.52 -1.43
CA VAL A 10 -36.28 30.16 -0.93
C VAL A 10 -34.91 29.57 -0.58
N HIS A 11 -34.67 29.29 0.70
CA HIS A 11 -33.47 28.59 1.15
C HIS A 11 -33.67 27.07 1.01
N LEU A 12 -32.92 26.46 0.11
CA LEU A 12 -32.84 25.01 -0.06
C LEU A 12 -31.82 24.45 0.95
N THR A 13 -32.27 23.74 1.98
CA THR A 13 -31.40 23.01 2.89
C THR A 13 -31.05 21.65 2.27
N ILE A 14 -29.79 21.47 1.87
CA ILE A 14 -29.28 20.19 1.36
C ILE A 14 -28.89 19.32 2.56
N PRO A 15 -29.42 18.08 2.71
CA PRO A 15 -28.95 17.15 3.71
C PRO A 15 -27.52 16.71 3.35
N SER A 16 -26.59 16.91 4.28
CA SER A 16 -25.23 16.37 4.15
C SER A 16 -25.27 14.86 4.41
N PHE A 17 -25.01 14.06 3.38
CA PHE A 17 -24.74 12.65 3.58
C PHE A 17 -23.36 12.51 4.22
N LEU A 18 -23.28 11.81 5.36
CA LEU A 18 -22.00 11.36 5.90
C LEU A 18 -21.41 10.36 4.90
N VAL A 19 -20.34 10.76 4.22
CA VAL A 19 -19.45 9.85 3.51
C VAL A 19 -18.93 8.84 4.54
N ALA A 20 -18.90 7.55 4.19
CA ALA A 20 -18.24 6.52 5.00
C ALA A 20 -16.87 7.05 5.45
N GLN A 21 -16.51 6.87 6.73
CA GLN A 21 -15.18 7.27 7.21
C GLN A 21 -14.14 6.68 6.27
N ASP A 22 -13.39 7.56 5.61
CA ASP A 22 -12.32 7.15 4.72
C ASP A 22 -11.31 6.40 5.58
N VAL A 23 -11.04 5.14 5.25
CA VAL A 23 -10.04 4.36 5.99
C VAL A 23 -8.71 5.07 5.76
N GLN A 24 -8.02 5.50 6.82
CA GLN A 24 -6.76 6.22 6.67
C GLN A 24 -5.81 5.38 5.78
N PRO A 25 -5.40 5.89 4.61
CA PRO A 25 -4.52 5.14 3.74
C PRO A 25 -3.13 5.03 4.37
N PHE A 26 -2.53 3.86 4.23
CA PHE A 26 -1.19 3.59 4.73
C PHE A 26 -0.42 2.68 3.77
N LYS A 27 0.90 2.71 3.90
CA LYS A 27 1.81 1.74 3.24
C LYS A 27 2.45 0.87 4.31
N LEU A 28 2.93 -0.30 3.93
CA LEU A 28 3.65 -1.21 4.83
C LEU A 28 5.13 -1.23 4.48
N GLY A 29 5.97 -1.35 5.50
CA GLY A 29 7.42 -1.48 5.33
C GLY A 29 8.08 -2.18 6.51
N THR A 30 9.38 -2.44 6.36
CA THR A 30 10.24 -2.92 7.44
C THR A 30 11.27 -1.84 7.73
N PHE A 31 11.43 -1.52 9.00
CA PHE A 31 12.21 -0.38 9.45
C PHE A 31 13.10 -0.80 10.61
N GLU A 32 14.11 0.02 10.85
CA GLU A 32 15.02 -0.14 11.96
C GLU A 32 15.38 1.22 12.57
N ASP A 33 15.28 1.31 13.90
CA ASP A 33 15.83 2.38 14.73
C ASP A 33 16.50 1.75 15.96
N ASP A 34 17.60 2.33 16.45
CA ASP A 34 18.30 1.88 17.66
C ASP A 34 18.47 0.34 17.80
N ASP A 35 18.88 -0.33 16.72
CA ASP A 35 19.02 -1.80 16.60
C ASP A 35 17.73 -2.63 16.75
N HIS A 36 16.56 -1.98 16.77
CA HIS A 36 15.24 -2.59 16.79
C HIS A 36 14.65 -2.66 15.38
N VAL A 37 14.48 -3.87 14.85
CA VAL A 37 13.85 -4.11 13.53
C VAL A 37 12.37 -4.42 13.72
N TYR A 38 11.51 -3.70 12.99
CA TYR A 38 10.06 -3.84 13.10
C TYR A 38 9.32 -3.65 11.78
N ILE A 39 8.05 -4.05 11.79
CA ILE A 39 7.12 -3.78 10.70
C ILE A 39 6.40 -2.48 11.02
N GLY A 40 6.39 -1.55 10.06
CA GLY A 40 5.77 -0.25 10.25
C GLY A 40 4.69 0.07 9.23
N LEU A 41 3.79 0.98 9.61
CA LEU A 41 2.93 1.70 8.68
C LEU A 41 3.59 3.02 8.29
N VAL A 42 3.49 3.40 7.02
CA VAL A 42 3.88 4.74 6.56
C VAL A 42 2.62 5.53 6.28
N LEU A 43 2.52 6.71 6.89
CA LEU A 43 1.44 7.67 6.65
C LEU A 43 2.01 8.93 6.01
N ASP A 44 1.31 9.41 4.98
CA ASP A 44 1.59 10.65 4.24
C ASP A 44 3.05 10.82 3.77
N ASP A 45 3.79 9.72 3.65
CA ASP A 45 5.22 9.69 3.31
C ASP A 45 6.13 10.49 4.25
N VAL A 46 5.67 10.76 5.48
CA VAL A 46 6.40 11.58 6.46
C VAL A 46 6.69 10.84 7.76
N ILE A 47 5.82 9.94 8.18
CA ILE A 47 5.95 9.23 9.45
C ILE A 47 5.89 7.72 9.26
N VAL A 48 6.57 7.03 10.15
CA VAL A 48 6.57 5.58 10.33
C VAL A 48 5.98 5.28 11.70
N VAL A 49 5.07 4.30 11.76
CA VAL A 49 4.39 3.84 12.97
C VAL A 49 4.83 2.41 13.25
N ASP A 50 5.48 2.14 14.39
CA ASP A 50 5.77 0.77 14.83
C ASP A 50 4.46 0.05 15.17
N ILE A 51 4.08 -0.94 14.37
CA ILE A 51 2.78 -1.64 14.49
C ILE A 51 2.67 -2.38 15.82
N ALA A 52 3.76 -2.99 16.30
CA ALA A 52 3.73 -3.78 17.53
C ALA A 52 3.58 -2.87 18.75
N GLN A 53 4.33 -1.76 18.78
CA GLN A 53 4.22 -0.78 19.86
C GLN A 53 2.85 -0.08 19.85
N ALA A 54 2.36 0.33 18.68
CA ALA A 54 1.05 0.95 18.54
C ALA A 54 -0.09 0.01 18.96
N ASN A 55 -0.05 -1.26 18.54
CA ASN A 55 -1.05 -2.25 18.93
C ASN A 55 -1.12 -2.47 20.45
N ASN A 56 0.00 -2.33 21.16
CA ASN A 56 0.06 -2.44 22.61
C ASN A 56 -0.47 -1.17 23.31
N ALA A 57 -0.20 0.00 22.74
CA ALA A 57 -0.58 1.31 23.28
C ALA A 57 -2.07 1.63 23.08
N LEU A 58 -2.65 1.23 21.94
CA LEU A 58 -4.04 1.52 21.62
C LEU A 58 -5.01 0.64 22.41
N GLU A 59 -6.12 1.25 22.83
CA GLU A 59 -7.23 0.57 23.48
C GLU A 59 -7.92 -0.44 22.54
N GLY A 60 -8.81 -1.27 23.12
CA GLY A 60 -9.58 -2.27 22.39
C GLY A 60 -8.91 -3.66 22.33
N ALA A 61 -9.47 -4.52 21.48
CA ALA A 61 -8.97 -5.87 21.30
C ALA A 61 -7.59 -5.85 20.63
N ARG A 62 -6.62 -6.52 21.26
CA ARG A 62 -5.26 -6.62 20.73
C ARG A 62 -5.13 -7.86 19.85
N SER A 63 -4.65 -7.66 18.63
CA SER A 63 -4.25 -8.76 17.75
C SER A 63 -2.81 -9.17 18.06
N THR A 64 -2.49 -10.44 17.89
CA THR A 64 -1.08 -10.89 17.92
C THR A 64 -0.39 -10.38 16.66
N ILE A 65 0.54 -9.44 16.80
CA ILE A 65 1.29 -8.88 15.66
C ILE A 65 2.46 -9.81 15.31
N PRO A 66 2.56 -10.31 14.06
CA PRO A 66 3.71 -11.09 13.63
C PRO A 66 5.00 -10.25 13.64
N GLY A 67 6.11 -10.85 14.05
CA GLY A 67 7.43 -10.19 14.04
C GLY A 67 8.10 -10.10 12.66
N SER A 68 7.43 -10.50 11.57
CA SER A 68 7.97 -10.44 10.22
C SER A 68 6.91 -10.09 9.18
N MET A 69 7.31 -9.43 8.09
CA MET A 69 6.41 -9.06 7.00
C MET A 69 5.72 -10.28 6.38
N ARG A 70 6.40 -11.44 6.31
CA ARG A 70 5.77 -12.67 5.82
C ARG A 70 4.60 -13.09 6.69
N GLY A 71 4.79 -13.11 8.01
CA GLY A 71 3.70 -13.43 8.94
C GLY A 71 2.55 -12.43 8.87
N LEU A 72 2.84 -11.15 8.59
CA LEU A 72 1.80 -10.15 8.36
C LEU A 72 1.01 -10.44 7.07
N ILE A 73 1.70 -10.78 5.97
CA ILE A 73 1.06 -11.14 4.70
C ILE A 73 0.15 -12.37 4.86
N GLU A 74 0.62 -13.40 5.57
CA GLU A 74 -0.15 -14.63 5.82
C GLU A 74 -1.45 -14.38 6.61
N ARG A 75 -1.50 -13.31 7.41
CA ARG A 75 -2.62 -12.98 8.30
C ARG A 75 -3.24 -11.62 7.98
N TYR A 76 -3.01 -11.09 6.78
CA TYR A 76 -3.36 -9.71 6.46
C TYR A 76 -4.86 -9.45 6.63
N ASP A 77 -5.72 -10.34 6.13
CA ASP A 77 -7.17 -10.14 6.20
C ASP A 77 -7.69 -10.08 7.64
N GLU A 78 -7.09 -10.87 8.55
CA GLU A 78 -7.40 -10.84 9.98
C GLU A 78 -6.92 -9.55 10.65
N LEU A 79 -5.73 -9.08 10.27
CA LEU A 79 -5.06 -7.93 10.90
C LEU A 79 -5.51 -6.59 10.31
N ARG A 80 -6.04 -6.57 9.09
CA ARG A 80 -6.38 -5.35 8.36
C ARG A 80 -7.25 -4.36 9.14
N PRO A 81 -8.32 -4.78 9.87
CA PRO A 81 -9.10 -3.84 10.68
C PRO A 81 -8.24 -3.16 11.75
N ARG A 82 -7.41 -3.92 12.47
CA ARG A 82 -6.54 -3.38 13.52
C ARG A 82 -5.44 -2.47 12.95
N LEU A 83 -4.93 -2.76 11.76
CA LEU A 83 -4.00 -1.86 11.06
C LEU A 83 -4.67 -0.54 10.69
N GLY A 84 -5.95 -0.56 10.31
CA GLY A 84 -6.78 0.63 10.10
C GLY A 84 -6.90 1.48 11.37
N ASP A 85 -7.28 0.86 12.50
CA ASP A 85 -7.38 1.56 13.79
C ASP A 85 -6.05 2.22 14.18
N ILE A 86 -4.91 1.55 13.93
CA ILE A 86 -3.58 2.10 14.18
C ILE A 86 -3.30 3.29 13.27
N ALA A 87 -3.64 3.20 11.98
CA ALA A 87 -3.45 4.29 11.04
C ALA A 87 -4.29 5.52 11.44
N ASP A 88 -5.57 5.33 11.78
CA ASP A 88 -6.47 6.41 12.21
C ASP A 88 -5.95 7.09 13.49
N ALA A 89 -5.48 6.29 14.46
CA ALA A 89 -4.91 6.82 15.70
C ALA A 89 -3.61 7.60 15.46
N ALA A 90 -2.75 7.13 14.56
CA ALA A 90 -1.53 7.85 14.20
C ALA A 90 -1.83 9.15 13.44
N ALA A 91 -2.79 9.15 12.51
CA ALA A 91 -3.21 10.33 11.76
C ALA A 91 -3.84 11.41 12.64
N SER A 92 -4.57 11.01 13.70
CA SER A 92 -5.11 11.95 14.69
C SER A 92 -4.05 12.49 15.67
N GLY A 93 -2.82 11.96 15.62
CA GLY A 93 -1.73 12.34 16.53
C GLY A 93 -1.93 11.83 17.96
N ALA A 94 -2.77 10.81 18.16
CA ALA A 94 -3.21 10.36 19.49
C ALA A 94 -2.09 9.79 20.38
N GLN A 95 -0.92 9.44 19.83
CA GLN A 95 0.25 9.04 20.61
C GLN A 95 1.55 9.16 19.82
N ALA A 96 2.55 9.84 20.39
CA ALA A 96 3.82 10.12 19.74
C ALA A 96 4.89 9.03 19.94
N SER A 97 4.74 8.13 20.92
CA SER A 97 5.86 7.25 21.33
C SER A 97 6.20 6.14 20.35
N TYR A 98 5.26 5.73 19.50
CA TYR A 98 5.46 4.71 18.47
C TYR A 98 5.58 5.32 17.06
N ILE A 99 5.68 6.65 16.97
CA ILE A 99 5.73 7.40 15.72
C ILE A 99 7.13 8.00 15.56
N THR A 100 7.77 7.68 14.44
CA THR A 100 9.09 8.22 14.09
C THR A 100 9.00 8.88 12.72
N ALA A 101 9.74 9.97 12.51
CA ALA A 101 9.85 10.56 11.18
C ALA A 101 10.56 9.58 10.24
N ILE A 102 10.05 9.40 9.01
CA ILE A 102 10.60 8.42 8.05
C ILE A 102 12.08 8.65 7.74
N GLY A 103 12.53 9.91 7.75
CA GLY A 103 13.94 10.26 7.54
C GLY A 103 14.87 9.97 8.73
N SER A 104 14.31 9.52 9.87
CA SER A 104 15.07 9.19 11.09
C SER A 104 15.18 7.68 11.32
N VAL A 105 14.55 6.86 10.49
CA VAL A 105 14.64 5.39 10.55
C VAL A 105 15.39 4.85 9.34
N ARG A 106 15.99 3.68 9.48
CA ARG A 106 16.56 2.94 8.36
C ARG A 106 15.47 2.12 7.70
N THR A 107 15.10 2.46 6.46
CA THR A 107 14.17 1.66 5.65
C THR A 107 14.88 0.41 5.12
N LEU A 108 14.35 -0.77 5.44
CA LEU A 108 14.86 -2.06 4.99
C LEU A 108 14.00 -2.60 3.83
N PRO A 109 14.48 -3.62 3.09
CA PRO A 109 13.62 -4.35 2.16
C PRO A 109 12.38 -4.88 2.90
N PRO A 110 11.14 -4.69 2.38
CA PRO A 110 9.92 -5.11 3.08
C PRO A 110 9.87 -6.60 3.40
N ILE A 111 10.48 -7.42 2.54
CA ILE A 111 10.65 -8.85 2.77
C ILE A 111 12.13 -9.15 2.59
N ILE A 112 12.74 -9.90 3.51
CA ILE A 112 14.04 -10.54 3.30
C ILE A 112 13.76 -11.88 2.61
N PRO A 113 14.00 -12.01 1.29
CA PRO A 113 13.57 -13.17 0.53
C PRO A 113 14.53 -14.35 0.70
N ASN A 114 13.99 -15.57 0.76
CA ASN A 114 14.78 -16.80 0.57
C ASN A 114 14.85 -17.21 -0.91
N ILE A 115 13.91 -16.71 -1.72
CA ILE A 115 13.79 -16.97 -3.15
C ILE A 115 13.51 -15.63 -3.82
N ILE A 116 14.28 -15.29 -4.85
CA ILE A 116 14.06 -14.11 -5.68
C ILE A 116 13.58 -14.58 -7.05
N TYR A 117 12.35 -14.25 -7.39
CA TYR A 117 11.80 -14.50 -8.72
C TYR A 117 12.04 -13.27 -9.60
N ASN A 118 12.67 -13.49 -10.76
CA ASN A 118 13.03 -12.42 -11.69
C ASN A 118 12.19 -12.56 -12.96
N ALA A 119 11.63 -11.45 -13.43
CA ALA A 119 10.94 -11.38 -14.71
C ALA A 119 11.77 -10.54 -15.69
N ALA A 120 11.93 -11.04 -16.91
CA ALA A 120 12.53 -10.31 -18.03
C ALA A 120 11.52 -10.13 -19.15
N SER A 121 11.67 -9.08 -19.95
CA SER A 121 10.81 -8.82 -21.12
C SER A 121 9.30 -8.75 -20.82
N ASN A 122 8.92 -8.33 -19.61
CA ASN A 122 7.51 -8.21 -19.20
C ASN A 122 6.77 -7.01 -19.83
N TYR A 123 7.45 -6.25 -20.69
CA TYR A 123 6.90 -5.14 -21.46
C TYR A 123 7.40 -5.23 -22.90
N SER A 124 6.47 -5.44 -23.85
CA SER A 124 6.80 -5.66 -25.27
C SER A 124 7.57 -4.50 -25.90
N LEU A 125 7.19 -3.26 -25.58
CA LEU A 125 7.88 -2.06 -26.07
C LEU A 125 9.32 -1.97 -25.55
N HIS A 126 9.56 -2.28 -24.28
CA HIS A 126 10.91 -2.28 -23.71
C HIS A 126 11.76 -3.42 -24.30
N ALA A 127 11.16 -4.61 -24.52
CA ALA A 127 11.84 -5.72 -25.18
C ALA A 127 12.27 -5.36 -26.61
N ALA A 128 11.38 -4.74 -27.40
CA ALA A 128 11.68 -4.27 -28.74
C ALA A 128 12.77 -3.17 -28.75
N GLU A 129 12.73 -2.24 -27.78
CA GLU A 129 13.76 -1.23 -27.58
C GLU A 129 15.14 -1.87 -27.32
N MET A 130 15.21 -2.87 -26.42
CA MET A 130 16.47 -3.58 -26.13
C MET A 130 16.98 -4.33 -27.36
N ALA A 131 16.10 -4.99 -28.11
CA ALA A 131 16.47 -5.68 -29.34
C ALA A 131 17.04 -4.71 -30.40
N ARG A 132 16.44 -3.51 -30.55
CA ARG A 132 16.94 -2.47 -31.47
C ARG A 132 18.31 -1.96 -31.04
N ARG A 133 18.52 -1.73 -29.73
CA ARG A 133 19.84 -1.31 -29.21
C ARG A 133 20.90 -2.37 -29.45
N ALA A 134 20.58 -3.64 -29.20
CA ALA A 134 21.48 -4.76 -29.47
C ALA A 134 21.82 -4.88 -30.98
N ALA A 135 20.87 -4.56 -31.86
CA ALA A 135 21.04 -4.52 -33.31
C ALA A 135 21.76 -3.25 -33.83
N GLY A 136 22.31 -2.40 -32.96
CA GLY A 136 23.02 -1.18 -33.37
C GLY A 136 22.12 -0.10 -33.99
N GLY A 137 20.82 -0.10 -33.68
CA GLY A 137 19.85 0.88 -34.19
C GLY A 137 19.06 0.41 -35.42
N ALA A 138 19.39 -0.74 -36.00
CA ALA A 138 18.57 -1.37 -37.03
C ALA A 138 17.25 -1.87 -36.44
N GLU A 139 16.17 -1.86 -37.24
CA GLU A 139 14.89 -2.41 -36.79
C GLU A 139 15.04 -3.90 -36.49
N PRO A 140 14.84 -4.34 -35.22
CA PRO A 140 15.01 -5.73 -34.87
C PRO A 140 13.87 -6.54 -35.49
N ALA A 141 14.18 -7.77 -35.94
CA ALA A 141 13.14 -8.74 -36.25
C ALA A 141 12.23 -8.90 -35.03
N ALA A 142 10.92 -9.08 -35.26
CA ALA A 142 9.96 -9.25 -34.18
C ALA A 142 10.47 -10.28 -33.17
N VAL A 143 10.65 -9.86 -31.92
CA VAL A 143 11.06 -10.77 -30.85
C VAL A 143 9.91 -11.77 -30.68
N PRO A 144 10.13 -13.07 -30.88
CA PRO A 144 9.07 -14.05 -30.67
C PRO A 144 8.61 -13.93 -29.22
N THR A 145 7.29 -13.93 -29.00
CA THR A 145 6.73 -14.02 -27.65
C THR A 145 7.33 -15.26 -26.99
N PRO A 146 8.05 -15.13 -25.87
CA PRO A 146 8.58 -16.31 -25.19
C PRO A 146 7.42 -17.20 -24.78
N ASP A 147 7.59 -18.51 -24.94
CA ASP A 147 6.64 -19.48 -24.42
C ASP A 147 6.53 -19.29 -22.90
N PRO A 148 5.32 -19.36 -22.33
CA PRO A 148 5.15 -19.31 -20.89
C PRO A 148 5.94 -20.45 -20.24
N ILE A 149 6.48 -20.21 -19.04
CA ILE A 149 7.16 -21.25 -18.27
C ILE A 149 6.15 -22.39 -18.02
N PRO A 150 6.45 -23.62 -18.49
CA PRO A 150 5.51 -24.73 -18.36
C PRO A 150 5.09 -24.96 -16.90
N GLY A 151 3.80 -25.14 -16.67
CA GLY A 151 3.22 -25.42 -15.35
C GLY A 151 3.04 -24.24 -14.38
N ILE A 152 3.49 -23.01 -14.71
CA ILE A 152 3.28 -21.83 -13.83
C ILE A 152 2.01 -21.06 -14.19
N TRP A 153 1.76 -20.88 -15.49
CA TRP A 153 0.66 -20.05 -16.02
C TRP A 153 -0.38 -20.83 -16.81
N GLU A 154 -0.27 -22.15 -16.82
CA GLU A 154 -1.24 -23.05 -17.45
C GLU A 154 -2.46 -23.22 -16.54
N ARG A 155 -3.64 -22.86 -17.03
CA ARG A 155 -4.90 -23.22 -16.37
C ARG A 155 -5.48 -24.46 -17.01
N THR A 156 -5.68 -25.49 -16.19
CA THR A 156 -6.47 -26.67 -16.58
C THR A 156 -7.97 -26.36 -16.49
N PRO A 157 -8.82 -27.01 -17.31
CA PRO A 157 -10.27 -26.90 -17.15
C PRO A 157 -10.67 -27.22 -15.70
N GLY A 158 -11.36 -26.28 -15.04
CA GLY A 158 -11.79 -26.40 -13.64
C GLY A 158 -10.83 -25.84 -12.59
N ASP A 159 -9.73 -25.17 -13.00
CA ASP A 159 -8.84 -24.50 -12.05
C ASP A 159 -9.48 -23.22 -11.45
N THR A 160 -9.77 -23.26 -10.16
CA THR A 160 -10.42 -22.19 -9.38
C THR A 160 -9.46 -21.30 -8.58
N ARG A 161 -8.14 -21.52 -8.71
CA ARG A 161 -7.14 -20.59 -8.18
C ARG A 161 -7.30 -19.19 -8.80
#